data_AF-A0A816QU87-F1
#
_entry.id   AF-A0A816QU87-F1
#
_cell.length_a   1.000
_cell.length_b   1.000
_cell.length_c   1.000
_cell.angle_alpha   90.00
_cell.angle_beta   90.00
_cell.angle_gamma   90.00
#
_symmetry.space_group_name_H-M   'P 1'
#
loop_
_entity.id
_entity.type
_entity.pdbx_description
1 polymer ?
#
loop_
_entity_poly.entity_id
_entity_poly.type
_entity_poly.pdbx_seq_one_letter_code
_entity_poly.pdbx_strand_id
1 'polypeptide(L)'
;ERRELWHCRGNMASTLFSRAFLAASRRLITPSLLAETTLNLAAFLSRSWRESWILYIVRTNQYEPVVSVDWLHSNLREPDLKVLDASWYMPEEQRNLIQEYQVAHVPGALFFDLDGISDRSTSLPHMLPSEEAFAAGCSALGIENKNGVVVYDAKGIYSAARVWWMFRAFGHNKVWVLDGGLPRWRASGYDVESSASGDAILKASAASEAIEKIYQGQTVSPITFQTKFQQHLVWSLDQVKKNMEDQTYQHIDARSKARFDGTAPEPRKGIRSGHIPGSKCVPFPQLLDSSQTLLPAEEVKKRFEQEEISLDKPIMASCGGNEESDSVTFSLRGFTDWVKPMCQSMMAPGMNGQQNQTCPWKELNLL
;
A
#
# COMPACT_ATOMS: atom_id res chain seq x y z
N GLU A 1 -59.99 17.51 21.01
CA GLU A 1 -59.70 18.90 20.60
C GLU A 1 -58.42 18.94 19.76
N ARG A 2 -58.43 19.79 18.72
CA ARG A 2 -57.50 20.12 17.61
C ARG A 2 -56.02 19.67 17.75
N ARG A 3 -55.39 18.97 16.76
CA ARG A 3 -54.84 19.42 15.44
C ARG A 3 -53.74 20.51 15.60
N GLU A 4 -52.61 20.61 14.91
CA GLU A 4 -51.94 19.96 13.76
C GLU A 4 -50.59 20.71 13.51
N LEU A 5 -49.59 20.01 12.92
CA LEU A 5 -48.67 20.44 11.83
C LEU A 5 -47.50 21.46 11.99
N TRP A 6 -46.53 21.24 11.07
CA TRP A 6 -45.39 22.05 10.55
C TRP A 6 -44.01 21.79 11.19
N HIS A 7 -43.00 21.10 10.59
CA HIS A 7 -42.33 21.12 9.27
C HIS A 7 -41.37 22.32 9.02
N CYS A 8 -40.09 21.98 8.82
CA CYS A 8 -39.00 22.67 8.06
C CYS A 8 -38.24 23.90 8.60
N ARG A 9 -36.94 23.92 8.21
CA ARG A 9 -35.87 24.96 8.25
C ARG A 9 -34.99 24.89 9.51
N GLY A 10 -33.66 24.85 9.45
CA GLY A 10 -32.71 25.19 8.39
C GLY A 10 -31.57 26.01 9.02
N ASN A 11 -30.32 25.66 8.69
CA ASN A 11 -29.06 26.33 9.06
C ASN A 11 -29.12 27.86 9.19
N MET A 12 -28.56 28.40 10.29
CA MET A 12 -27.66 29.57 10.35
C MET A 12 -27.60 30.12 11.78
N ALA A 13 -26.43 30.07 12.42
CA ALA A 13 -25.96 31.10 13.37
C ALA A 13 -24.54 30.79 13.89
N SER A 14 -23.57 30.69 12.97
CA SER A 14 -22.15 30.80 13.29
C SER A 14 -21.69 32.24 13.05
N THR A 15 -22.06 33.16 13.93
CA THR A 15 -21.46 34.50 14.12
C THR A 15 -22.33 35.23 15.14
N LEU A 16 -21.72 35.80 16.19
CA LEU A 16 -22.30 36.59 17.30
C LEU A 16 -22.20 35.93 18.69
N PHE A 17 -21.00 35.56 19.12
CA PHE A 17 -20.62 35.64 20.55
C PHE A 17 -19.16 36.09 20.65
N SER A 18 -18.90 37.29 20.13
CA SER A 18 -17.71 38.07 20.44
C SER A 18 -18.18 39.50 20.65
N ARG A 19 -17.90 40.02 21.85
CA ARG A 19 -18.22 41.37 22.36
C ARG A 19 -19.65 41.59 22.89
N ALA A 20 -19.94 41.05 24.08
CA ALA A 20 -20.81 41.71 25.08
C ALA A 20 -20.89 40.89 26.38
N PHE A 21 -19.77 40.74 27.09
CA PHE A 21 -19.79 40.66 28.55
C PHE A 21 -18.56 41.41 29.05
N LEU A 22 -18.63 42.72 28.81
CA LEU A 22 -17.73 43.75 29.32
C LEU A 22 -17.86 43.80 30.84
N ALA A 23 -16.71 43.95 31.49
CA ALA A 23 -16.49 44.96 32.53
C ALA A 23 -17.62 45.17 33.54
N ALA A 24 -17.61 44.38 34.62
CA ALA A 24 -18.22 44.77 35.89
C ALA A 24 -17.58 44.03 37.06
N SER A 25 -16.31 44.33 37.40
CA SER A 25 -15.77 44.28 38.78
C SER A 25 -14.24 44.44 38.77
N ARG A 26 -13.75 45.66 38.54
CA ARG A 26 -12.46 46.08 39.13
C ARG A 26 -12.76 46.56 40.54
N ARG A 27 -12.45 45.73 41.55
CA ARG A 27 -11.93 46.15 42.87
C ARG A 27 -11.64 44.90 43.71
N LEU A 28 -10.43 44.89 44.27
CA LEU A 28 -9.85 43.91 45.21
C LEU A 28 -9.31 42.61 44.57
N ILE A 29 -8.06 42.70 44.09
CA ILE A 29 -7.18 41.55 43.82
C ILE A 29 -6.15 41.50 44.95
N THR A 30 -6.12 40.42 45.71
CA THR A 30 -4.95 39.97 46.47
C THR A 30 -4.20 38.91 45.64
N PRO A 31 -2.85 38.95 45.57
CA PRO A 31 -2.08 38.04 44.72
C PRO A 31 -1.74 36.75 45.46
N SER A 32 -2.67 35.79 45.52
CA SER A 32 -2.33 34.41 45.94
C SER A 32 -3.28 33.30 45.48
N LEU A 33 -4.25 33.59 44.59
CA LEU A 33 -5.20 32.56 44.11
C LEU A 33 -5.43 32.58 42.57
N LEU A 34 -4.36 32.88 41.81
CA LEU A 34 -4.38 32.83 40.33
C LEU A 34 -3.32 31.88 39.73
N ALA A 35 -2.64 31.10 40.57
CA ALA A 35 -1.59 30.16 40.13
C ALA A 35 -2.04 28.69 40.02
N GLU A 36 -3.22 28.31 40.55
CA GLU A 36 -3.65 26.90 40.55
C GLU A 36 -4.80 26.56 39.58
N THR A 37 -5.46 27.55 38.97
CA THR A 37 -6.57 27.31 38.02
C THR A 37 -6.18 27.44 36.55
N THR A 38 -5.00 27.98 36.23
CA THR A 38 -4.47 28.09 34.86
C THR A 38 -3.57 26.90 34.47
N LEU A 39 -3.06 26.15 35.44
CA LEU A 39 -2.22 24.96 35.20
C LEU A 39 -3.02 23.68 34.87
N ASN A 40 -4.29 23.59 35.28
CA ASN A 40 -5.12 22.41 35.00
C ASN A 40 -5.87 22.47 33.67
N LEU A 41 -6.22 23.64 33.14
CA LEU A 41 -6.90 23.74 31.83
C LEU A 41 -5.94 23.51 30.65
N ALA A 42 -4.69 23.96 30.74
CA ALA A 42 -3.68 23.67 29.72
C ALA A 42 -3.22 22.19 29.72
N ALA A 43 -3.21 21.54 30.89
CA ALA A 43 -2.89 20.12 31.02
C ALA A 43 -4.04 19.21 30.54
N PHE A 44 -5.30 19.59 30.80
CA PHE A 44 -6.47 18.80 30.39
C PHE A 44 -6.80 18.95 28.89
N LEU A 45 -6.51 20.12 28.30
CA LEU A 45 -6.73 20.38 26.87
C LEU A 45 -5.58 19.86 25.97
N SER A 46 -4.48 19.34 26.52
CA SER A 46 -3.36 18.82 25.72
C SER A 46 -3.34 17.30 25.56
N ARG A 47 -3.94 16.53 26.47
CA ARG A 47 -3.97 15.05 26.40
C ARG A 47 -5.08 14.51 25.50
N SER A 48 -6.30 15.01 25.66
CA SER A 48 -7.45 14.57 24.85
C SER A 48 -7.30 14.91 23.37
N TRP A 49 -6.68 16.06 23.06
CA TRP A 49 -6.39 16.46 21.69
C TRP A 49 -5.21 15.71 21.10
N ARG A 50 -4.14 15.43 21.87
CA ARG A 50 -3.03 14.59 21.38
C ARG A 50 -3.49 13.15 21.12
N GLU A 51 -4.28 12.55 21.99
CA GLU A 51 -4.81 11.20 21.77
C GLU A 51 -5.81 11.16 20.62
N SER A 52 -6.67 12.18 20.48
CA SER A 52 -7.61 12.25 19.34
C SER A 52 -6.92 12.56 18.02
N TRP A 53 -5.84 13.35 18.01
CA TRP A 53 -5.03 13.63 16.81
C TRP A 53 -4.09 12.46 16.46
N ILE A 54 -3.52 11.76 17.44
CA ILE A 54 -2.79 10.50 17.24
C ILE A 54 -3.75 9.44 16.71
N LEU A 55 -4.96 9.29 17.26
CA LEU A 55 -6.00 8.40 16.71
C LEU A 55 -6.49 8.82 15.32
N TYR A 56 -6.43 10.12 14.98
CA TYR A 56 -6.78 10.65 13.66
C TYR A 56 -5.68 10.41 12.62
N ILE A 57 -4.40 10.44 13.01
CA ILE A 57 -3.24 10.17 12.14
C ILE A 57 -2.92 8.66 12.04
N VAL A 58 -3.23 7.89 13.10
CA VAL A 58 -3.12 6.42 13.12
C VAL A 58 -4.29 5.77 12.37
N ARG A 59 -5.40 6.49 12.16
CA ARG A 59 -6.31 6.20 11.04
C ARG A 59 -5.73 6.77 9.75
N THR A 60 -4.61 6.23 9.30
CA THR A 60 -4.43 6.13 7.85
C THR A 60 -5.72 5.50 7.35
N ASN A 61 -6.35 6.14 6.37
CA ASN A 61 -7.51 5.56 5.74
C ASN A 61 -7.06 4.16 5.31
N GLN A 62 -7.67 3.08 5.83
CA GLN A 62 -7.21 1.70 5.57
C GLN A 62 -7.25 1.32 4.07
N TYR A 63 -7.66 2.27 3.24
CA TYR A 63 -7.76 2.23 1.79
C TYR A 63 -6.62 2.96 1.06
N GLU A 64 -5.78 3.73 1.75
CA GLU A 64 -4.61 4.36 1.13
C GLU A 64 -3.48 3.33 0.98
N PRO A 65 -2.93 3.14 -0.23
CA PRO A 65 -1.93 2.10 -0.48
C PRO A 65 -0.50 2.53 -0.08
N VAL A 66 -0.30 3.80 0.27
CA VAL A 66 1.01 4.39 0.56
C VAL A 66 1.01 5.11 1.91
N VAL A 67 2.18 5.22 2.54
CA VAL A 67 2.44 6.07 3.70
C VAL A 67 3.65 6.95 3.43
N SER A 68 3.68 8.16 3.99
CA SER A 68 4.82 9.06 3.85
C SER A 68 6.00 8.64 4.72
N VAL A 69 7.21 9.08 4.34
CA VAL A 69 8.43 8.88 5.16
C VAL A 69 8.32 9.53 6.53
N ASP A 70 7.63 10.67 6.66
CA ASP A 70 7.42 11.36 7.93
C ASP A 70 6.48 10.58 8.86
N TRP A 71 5.45 9.96 8.28
CA TRP A 71 4.56 9.08 9.01
C TRP A 71 5.32 7.85 9.52
N LEU A 72 6.09 7.18 8.65
CA LEU A 72 6.86 6.01 9.07
C LEU A 72 7.87 6.38 10.16
N HIS A 73 8.61 7.48 10.00
CA HIS A 73 9.56 7.95 11.01
C HIS A 73 8.90 8.20 12.37
N SER A 74 7.68 8.76 12.39
CA SER A 74 6.93 9.02 13.61
C SER A 74 6.38 7.75 14.28
N ASN A 75 6.16 6.68 13.51
CA ASN A 75 5.53 5.43 13.97
C ASN A 75 6.50 4.24 14.05
N LEU A 76 7.80 4.45 13.80
CA LEU A 76 8.79 3.38 13.68
C LEU A 76 8.95 2.54 14.95
N ARG A 77 8.57 3.09 16.10
CA ARG A 77 8.66 2.43 17.42
C ARG A 77 7.40 1.65 17.80
N GLU A 78 6.38 1.64 16.96
CA GLU A 78 5.15 0.90 17.22
C GLU A 78 5.43 -0.62 17.16
N PRO A 79 5.18 -1.39 18.23
CA PRO A 79 5.62 -2.78 18.34
C PRO A 79 4.93 -3.71 17.32
N ASP A 80 3.71 -3.34 16.92
CA ASP A 80 2.92 -4.08 15.94
C ASP A 80 3.19 -3.66 14.49
N LEU A 81 4.09 -2.69 14.24
CA LEU A 81 4.50 -2.29 12.89
C LEU A 81 5.75 -3.07 12.46
N LYS A 82 5.70 -3.68 11.27
CA LYS A 82 6.83 -4.33 10.63
C LYS A 82 7.22 -3.54 9.39
N VAL A 83 8.50 -3.20 9.27
CA VAL A 83 9.04 -2.54 8.09
C VAL A 83 9.80 -3.59 7.28
N LEU A 84 9.56 -3.64 5.98
CA LEU A 84 10.17 -4.60 5.07
C LEU A 84 10.96 -3.88 3.98
N ASP A 85 12.25 -4.19 3.89
CA ASP A 85 13.05 -3.90 2.71
C ASP A 85 12.80 -5.00 1.68
N ALA A 86 12.05 -4.66 0.64
CA ALA A 86 11.74 -5.55 -0.48
C ALA A 86 12.56 -5.19 -1.72
N SER A 87 13.76 -4.64 -1.56
CA SER A 87 14.63 -4.26 -2.67
C SER A 87 14.89 -5.46 -3.58
N TRP A 88 14.63 -5.26 -4.87
CA TRP A 88 14.92 -6.22 -5.93
C TRP A 88 15.45 -5.48 -7.17
N TYR A 89 16.42 -6.08 -7.86
CA TYR A 89 17.06 -5.51 -9.04
C TYR A 89 17.09 -6.52 -10.16
N MET A 90 17.15 -6.02 -11.39
CA MET A 90 17.34 -6.87 -12.56
C MET A 90 18.74 -7.51 -12.51
N PRO A 91 18.91 -8.76 -12.99
CA PRO A 91 20.22 -9.44 -12.98
C PRO A 91 21.34 -8.64 -13.67
N GLU A 92 21.01 -7.85 -14.70
CA GLU A 92 21.96 -7.02 -15.44
C GLU A 92 22.51 -5.84 -14.62
N GLU A 93 21.80 -5.41 -13.57
CA GLU A 93 22.26 -4.33 -12.69
C GLU A 93 23.43 -4.77 -11.78
N GLN A 94 23.66 -6.08 -11.63
CA GLN A 94 24.78 -6.68 -10.85
C GLN A 94 24.91 -6.10 -9.42
N ARG A 95 23.78 -5.76 -8.79
CA ARG A 95 23.73 -5.20 -7.44
C ARG A 95 23.59 -6.31 -6.40
N ASN A 96 24.28 -6.16 -5.27
CA ASN A 96 24.19 -7.09 -4.15
C ASN A 96 23.20 -6.57 -3.11
N LEU A 97 21.99 -7.12 -3.13
CA LEU A 97 20.86 -6.64 -2.32
C LEU A 97 21.11 -6.79 -0.83
N ILE A 98 21.67 -7.93 -0.42
CA ILE A 98 22.00 -8.22 0.98
C ILE A 98 23.06 -7.26 1.48
N GLN A 99 24.10 -7.02 0.68
CA GLN A 99 25.16 -6.08 1.04
C GLN A 99 24.63 -4.65 1.15
N GLU A 100 23.77 -4.21 0.23
CA GLU A 100 23.19 -2.87 0.29
C GLU A 100 22.28 -2.68 1.51
N TYR A 101 21.43 -3.67 1.80
CA TYR A 101 20.63 -3.70 3.02
C TYR A 101 21.50 -3.66 4.27
N GLN A 102 22.59 -4.45 4.33
CA GLN A 102 23.55 -4.42 5.43
C GLN A 102 24.22 -3.06 5.61
N VAL A 103 24.49 -2.34 4.52
CA VAL A 103 25.14 -1.03 4.57
C VAL A 103 24.18 0.04 5.07
N ALA A 104 22.93 0.05 4.59
CA ALA A 104 21.95 1.06 4.99
C ALA A 104 20.52 0.65 4.69
N HIS A 105 19.73 0.43 5.74
CA HIS A 105 18.28 0.17 5.70
C HIS A 105 17.53 1.07 6.70
N VAL A 106 16.19 1.12 6.59
CA VAL A 106 15.35 1.81 7.58
C VAL A 106 15.51 1.11 8.94
N PRO A 107 15.65 1.84 10.06
CA PRO A 107 15.90 1.23 11.37
C PRO A 107 14.84 0.17 11.74
N GLY A 108 15.30 -1.01 12.16
CA GLY A 108 14.44 -2.14 12.52
C GLY A 108 13.73 -2.85 11.35
N ALA A 109 14.00 -2.45 10.09
CA ALA A 109 13.43 -3.12 8.94
C ALA A 109 13.97 -4.54 8.78
N LEU A 110 13.12 -5.47 8.35
CA LEU A 110 13.47 -6.83 7.96
C LEU A 110 13.71 -6.88 6.46
N PHE A 111 14.62 -7.75 6.00
CA PHE A 111 14.78 -8.00 4.56
C PHE A 111 13.73 -9.01 4.08
N PHE A 112 12.95 -8.63 3.06
CA PHE A 112 12.00 -9.50 2.38
C PHE A 112 12.63 -9.95 1.06
N ASP A 113 13.14 -11.17 1.03
CA ASP A 113 13.71 -11.77 -0.17
C ASP A 113 12.59 -12.13 -1.16
N LEU A 114 12.37 -11.28 -2.17
CA LEU A 114 11.33 -11.48 -3.18
C LEU A 114 11.56 -12.75 -4.02
N ASP A 115 12.82 -13.16 -4.22
CA ASP A 115 13.14 -14.38 -4.95
C ASP A 115 12.94 -15.61 -4.06
N GLY A 116 13.37 -15.53 -2.80
CA GLY A 116 13.14 -16.57 -1.79
C GLY A 116 11.67 -16.81 -1.48
N ILE A 117 10.87 -15.73 -1.46
CA ILE A 117 9.42 -15.75 -1.18
C ILE A 117 8.61 -15.78 -2.48
N SER A 118 8.91 -16.77 -3.31
CA SER A 118 8.23 -17.03 -4.57
C SER A 118 8.07 -18.52 -4.83
N ASP A 119 7.18 -18.89 -5.76
CA ASP A 119 7.10 -20.27 -6.25
C ASP A 119 8.24 -20.56 -7.22
N ARG A 120 9.23 -21.30 -6.71
CA ARG A 120 10.43 -21.73 -7.43
C ARG A 120 10.29 -23.12 -8.05
N SER A 121 9.10 -23.73 -8.00
CA SER A 121 8.82 -25.01 -8.66
C SER A 121 8.57 -24.87 -10.16
N THR A 122 8.35 -23.64 -10.64
CA THR A 122 8.11 -23.31 -12.05
C THR A 122 9.36 -22.68 -12.69
N SER A 123 9.44 -22.70 -14.02
CA SER A 123 10.44 -21.95 -14.78
C SER A 123 10.12 -20.46 -14.89
N LEU A 124 8.94 -20.04 -14.43
CA LEU A 124 8.47 -18.66 -14.49
C LEU A 124 9.03 -17.87 -13.30
N PRO A 125 9.32 -16.57 -13.48
CA PRO A 125 9.95 -15.78 -12.44
C PRO A 125 8.91 -15.27 -11.45
N HIS A 126 9.32 -15.13 -10.18
CA HIS A 126 8.56 -14.43 -9.15
C HIS A 126 7.08 -14.83 -9.08
N MET A 127 6.78 -16.11 -9.37
CA MET A 127 5.43 -16.63 -9.28
C MET A 127 4.95 -16.53 -7.83
N LEU A 128 3.65 -16.31 -7.65
CA LEU A 128 3.07 -16.30 -6.31
C LEU A 128 3.34 -17.65 -5.65
N PRO A 129 3.85 -17.68 -4.40
CA PRO A 129 3.94 -18.92 -3.64
C PRO A 129 2.54 -19.48 -3.33
N SER A 130 2.43 -20.73 -2.86
CA SER A 130 1.17 -21.24 -2.33
C SER A 130 0.76 -20.49 -1.05
N GLU A 131 -0.50 -20.62 -0.63
CA GLU A 131 -1.00 -20.04 0.62
C GLU A 131 -0.17 -20.51 1.83
N GLU A 132 0.12 -21.80 1.91
CA GLU A 132 0.90 -22.42 2.98
C GLU A 132 2.35 -21.95 2.96
N ALA A 133 2.93 -21.84 1.78
CA ALA A 133 4.30 -21.35 1.60
C ALA A 133 4.41 -19.87 2.03
N PHE A 134 3.49 -19.01 1.60
CA PHE A 134 3.48 -17.60 2.01
C PHE A 134 3.26 -17.44 3.52
N ALA A 135 2.34 -18.20 4.11
CA ALA A 135 2.11 -18.26 5.55
C ALA A 135 3.39 -18.64 6.31
N ALA A 136 4.10 -19.67 5.85
CA ALA A 136 5.34 -20.12 6.45
C ALA A 136 6.46 -19.08 6.34
N GLY A 137 6.65 -18.47 5.16
CA GLY A 137 7.63 -17.41 4.94
C GLY A 137 7.38 -16.18 5.82
N CYS A 138 6.14 -15.69 5.88
CA CYS A 138 5.78 -14.56 6.76
C CYS A 138 5.97 -14.90 8.24
N SER A 139 5.63 -16.12 8.66
CA SER A 139 5.82 -16.56 10.04
C SER A 139 7.30 -16.62 10.43
N ALA A 140 8.16 -17.11 9.53
CA ALA A 140 9.62 -17.14 9.73
C ALA A 140 10.26 -15.74 9.79
N LEU A 141 9.70 -14.77 9.07
CA LEU A 141 10.07 -13.35 9.22
C LEU A 141 9.60 -12.74 10.55
N GLY A 142 8.74 -13.43 11.32
CA GLY A 142 8.16 -12.92 12.55
C GLY A 142 7.01 -11.94 12.32
N ILE A 143 6.27 -12.12 11.21
CA ILE A 143 5.07 -11.36 10.87
C ILE A 143 3.84 -12.16 11.32
N GLU A 144 2.90 -11.48 11.97
CA GLU A 144 1.62 -12.01 12.40
C GLU A 144 0.46 -11.26 11.73
N ASN A 145 -0.74 -11.84 11.68
CA ASN A 145 -1.92 -11.18 11.10
C ASN A 145 -2.30 -9.85 11.78
N LYS A 146 -1.90 -9.66 13.06
CA LYS A 146 -2.20 -8.43 13.80
C LYS A 146 -1.34 -7.24 13.31
N ASN A 147 -0.15 -7.53 12.78
CA ASN A 147 0.84 -6.52 12.46
C ASN A 147 0.37 -5.60 11.33
N GLY A 148 0.81 -4.34 11.37
CA GLY A 148 0.86 -3.49 10.19
C GLY A 148 2.18 -3.71 9.46
N VAL A 149 2.17 -3.65 8.13
CA VAL A 149 3.34 -3.89 7.30
C VAL A 149 3.61 -2.67 6.41
N VAL A 150 4.79 -2.07 6.51
CA VAL A 150 5.24 -1.02 5.58
C VAL A 150 6.38 -1.57 4.74
N VAL A 151 6.20 -1.57 3.43
CA VAL A 151 7.16 -2.11 2.47
C VAL A 151 7.84 -0.97 1.73
N TYR A 152 9.16 -1.01 1.61
CA TYR A 152 9.91 -0.08 0.78
C TYR A 152 10.92 -0.82 -0.10
N ASP A 153 11.51 -0.11 -1.05
CA ASP A 153 12.68 -0.57 -1.78
C ASP A 153 13.69 0.57 -1.99
N ALA A 154 14.89 0.19 -2.43
CA ALA A 154 16.01 1.10 -2.62
C ALA A 154 15.94 1.93 -3.92
N LYS A 155 14.96 1.70 -4.80
CA LYS A 155 14.75 2.50 -6.03
C LYS A 155 13.69 3.59 -5.83
N GLY A 156 12.83 3.44 -4.84
CA GLY A 156 11.73 4.33 -4.53
C GLY A 156 10.43 3.54 -4.45
N ILE A 157 9.78 3.36 -5.60
CA ILE A 157 8.65 2.44 -5.77
C ILE A 157 8.88 1.58 -7.01
N TYR A 158 9.36 0.36 -6.78
CA TYR A 158 9.65 -0.65 -7.79
C TYR A 158 9.14 -2.02 -7.34
N SER A 159 9.92 -2.73 -6.54
CA SER A 159 9.60 -4.08 -6.05
C SER A 159 8.72 -4.06 -4.79
N ALA A 160 8.71 -2.96 -4.04
CA ALA A 160 7.85 -2.81 -2.86
C ALA A 160 6.35 -2.97 -3.19
N ALA A 161 5.93 -2.45 -4.35
CA ALA A 161 4.56 -2.58 -4.83
C ALA A 161 4.15 -4.04 -5.06
N ARG A 162 5.08 -4.91 -5.49
CA ARG A 162 4.83 -6.35 -5.66
C ARG A 162 4.55 -7.00 -4.31
N VAL A 163 5.37 -6.75 -3.30
CA VAL A 163 5.20 -7.35 -1.97
C VAL A 163 3.93 -6.84 -1.28
N TRP A 164 3.63 -5.54 -1.39
CA TRP A 164 2.35 -4.98 -0.93
C TRP A 164 1.15 -5.72 -1.55
N TRP A 165 1.18 -5.96 -2.87
CA TRP A 165 0.13 -6.72 -3.53
C TRP A 165 0.09 -8.19 -3.09
N MET A 166 1.23 -8.84 -2.83
CA MET A 166 1.27 -10.22 -2.34
C MET A 166 0.53 -10.34 -0.99
N PHE A 167 0.80 -9.44 -0.04
CA PHE A 167 0.08 -9.42 1.24
C PHE A 167 -1.44 -9.30 1.04
N ARG A 168 -1.88 -8.40 0.14
CA ARG A 168 -3.31 -8.24 -0.18
C ARG A 168 -3.90 -9.45 -0.91
N ALA A 169 -3.15 -10.05 -1.84
CA ALA A 169 -3.53 -11.29 -2.52
C ALA A 169 -3.72 -12.44 -1.53
N PHE A 170 -3.02 -12.44 -0.40
CA PHE A 170 -3.20 -13.39 0.69
C PHE A 170 -4.10 -12.89 1.83
N GLY A 171 -4.86 -11.81 1.61
CA GLY A 171 -5.91 -11.34 2.52
C GLY A 171 -5.44 -10.43 3.67
N HIS A 172 -4.19 -9.97 3.66
CA HIS A 172 -3.65 -9.05 4.66
C HIS A 172 -3.73 -7.59 4.15
N ASN A 173 -4.68 -6.83 4.67
CA ASN A 173 -4.97 -5.46 4.21
C ASN A 173 -4.21 -4.37 4.97
N LYS A 174 -3.62 -4.66 6.14
CA LYS A 174 -2.83 -3.69 6.92
C LYS A 174 -1.41 -3.56 6.36
N VAL A 175 -1.31 -3.26 5.07
CA VAL A 175 -0.06 -3.19 4.34
C VAL A 175 0.00 -1.94 3.48
N TRP A 176 1.14 -1.25 3.51
CA TRP A 176 1.37 0.01 2.80
C TRP A 176 2.74 0.00 2.12
N VAL A 177 2.88 0.80 1.06
CA VAL A 177 4.18 1.11 0.44
C VAL A 177 4.71 2.43 1.02
N LEU A 178 6.01 2.51 1.32
CA LEU A 178 6.66 3.75 1.71
C LEU A 178 6.84 4.66 0.49
N ASP A 179 6.14 5.78 0.46
CA ASP A 179 6.14 6.69 -0.68
C ASP A 179 7.53 7.32 -0.88
N GLY A 180 8.11 7.10 -2.06
CA GLY A 180 9.49 7.51 -2.38
C GLY A 180 10.59 6.60 -1.83
N GLY A 181 10.24 5.54 -1.10
CA GLY A 181 11.14 4.49 -0.62
C GLY A 181 12.37 4.98 0.17
N LEU A 182 13.45 4.20 0.10
CA LEU A 182 14.71 4.54 0.76
C LEU A 182 15.36 5.85 0.23
N PRO A 183 15.27 6.18 -1.08
CA PRO A 183 15.79 7.46 -1.58
C PRO A 183 15.16 8.67 -0.87
N ARG A 184 13.81 8.69 -0.74
CA ARG A 184 13.10 9.78 -0.07
C ARG A 184 13.37 9.81 1.43
N TRP A 185 13.48 8.64 2.08
CA TRP A 185 13.85 8.52 3.48
C TRP A 185 15.20 9.22 3.77
N ARG A 186 16.23 8.90 2.98
CA ARG A 186 17.57 9.52 3.10
C ARG A 186 17.55 11.01 2.78
N ALA A 187 16.83 11.41 1.73
CA ALA A 187 16.71 12.82 1.35
C ALA A 187 16.01 13.67 2.42
N SER A 188 15.18 13.05 3.26
CA SER A 188 14.51 13.70 4.40
C SER A 188 15.39 13.80 5.65
N GLY A 189 16.63 13.31 5.58
CA GLY A 189 17.60 13.38 6.68
C GLY A 189 17.35 12.37 7.81
N TYR A 190 16.54 11.34 7.56
CA TYR A 190 16.26 10.30 8.55
C TYR A 190 17.39 9.28 8.65
N ASP A 191 17.63 8.82 9.87
CA ASP A 191 18.68 7.86 10.18
C ASP A 191 18.45 6.52 9.45
N VAL A 192 19.56 5.87 9.08
CA VAL A 192 19.57 4.51 8.55
C VAL A 192 20.41 3.63 9.46
N GLU A 193 20.03 2.37 9.59
CA GLU A 193 20.83 1.38 10.31
C GLU A 193 21.85 0.76 9.35
N SER A 194 23.11 0.72 9.82
CA SER A 194 24.20 -0.03 9.20
C SER A 194 24.53 -1.21 10.11
N SER A 195 24.78 -2.38 9.53
CA SER A 195 24.73 -3.71 10.15
C SER A 195 23.29 -4.15 10.43
N ALA A 196 22.70 -4.84 9.46
CA ALA A 196 21.58 -5.71 9.78
C ALA A 196 22.03 -6.61 10.93
N SER A 197 21.34 -6.58 12.07
CA SER A 197 21.56 -7.59 13.10
C SER A 197 21.59 -8.96 12.41
N GLY A 198 22.50 -9.86 12.80
CA GLY A 198 22.57 -11.20 12.20
C GLY A 198 21.19 -11.84 12.11
N ASP A 199 20.34 -11.55 13.09
CA ASP A 199 18.93 -11.93 13.19
C ASP A 199 18.07 -11.56 11.97
N ALA A 200 18.21 -10.36 11.39
CA ALA A 200 17.35 -9.95 10.27
C ALA A 200 17.67 -10.72 8.98
N ILE A 201 18.95 -10.98 8.73
CA ILE A 201 19.40 -11.81 7.59
C ILE A 201 19.04 -13.27 7.84
N LEU A 202 19.26 -13.77 9.05
CA LEU A 202 18.87 -15.13 9.44
C LEU A 202 17.36 -15.36 9.26
N LYS A 203 16.52 -14.37 9.57
CA LYS A 203 15.08 -14.42 9.32
C LYS A 203 14.74 -14.47 7.84
N ALA A 204 15.40 -13.68 7.00
CA ALA A 204 15.19 -13.72 5.55
C ALA A 204 15.56 -15.10 4.97
N SER A 205 16.71 -15.65 5.35
CA SER A 205 17.11 -17.01 4.97
C SER A 205 16.13 -18.07 5.48
N ALA A 206 15.72 -17.97 6.76
CA ALA A 206 14.74 -18.89 7.34
C ALA A 206 13.37 -18.83 6.63
N ALA A 207 12.96 -17.67 6.14
CA ALA A 207 11.73 -17.51 5.37
C ALA A 207 11.79 -18.20 4.00
N SER A 208 12.92 -18.06 3.30
CA SER A 208 13.16 -18.77 2.04
C SER A 208 13.20 -20.29 2.25
N GLU A 209 13.90 -20.76 3.30
CA GLU A 209 13.94 -22.18 3.66
C GLU A 209 12.57 -22.74 4.06
N ALA A 210 11.76 -21.96 4.79
CA ALA A 210 10.41 -22.36 5.19
C ALA A 210 9.54 -22.64 3.95
N ILE A 211 9.66 -21.83 2.90
CA ILE A 211 8.95 -22.02 1.64
C ILE A 211 9.40 -23.30 0.94
N GLU A 212 10.70 -23.55 0.87
CA GLU A 212 11.23 -24.79 0.28
C GLU A 212 10.72 -26.03 1.02
N LYS A 213 10.70 -25.98 2.36
CA LYS A 213 10.19 -27.06 3.20
C LYS A 213 8.73 -27.38 2.88
N ILE A 214 7.88 -26.36 2.72
CA ILE A 214 6.48 -26.56 2.33
C ILE A 214 6.38 -27.25 0.96
N TYR A 215 7.14 -26.80 -0.04
CA TYR A 215 7.15 -27.45 -1.36
C TYR A 215 7.74 -28.86 -1.37
N GLN A 216 8.59 -29.19 -0.39
CA GLN A 216 9.08 -30.56 -0.16
C GLN A 216 8.08 -31.41 0.66
N GLY A 217 6.90 -30.90 0.99
CA GLY A 217 5.88 -31.61 1.77
C GLY A 217 6.22 -31.72 3.27
N GLN A 218 7.13 -30.89 3.78
CA GLN A 218 7.50 -30.85 5.19
C GLN A 218 6.62 -29.88 5.97
N THR A 219 6.34 -30.20 7.22
CA THR A 219 5.61 -29.31 8.13
C THR A 219 6.52 -28.22 8.69
N VAL A 220 6.12 -26.96 8.55
CA VAL A 220 6.77 -25.82 9.19
C VAL A 220 5.94 -25.37 10.40
N SER A 221 6.60 -25.14 11.53
CA SER A 221 5.96 -24.59 12.73
C SER A 221 6.95 -23.73 13.53
N PRO A 222 6.49 -22.71 14.27
CA PRO A 222 5.09 -22.26 14.38
C PRO A 222 4.62 -21.49 13.13
N ILE A 223 3.32 -21.60 12.80
CA ILE A 223 2.66 -20.74 11.81
C ILE A 223 1.92 -19.64 12.58
N THR A 224 2.38 -18.40 12.42
CA THR A 224 1.84 -17.21 13.10
C THR A 224 1.11 -16.27 12.14
N PHE A 225 1.22 -16.54 10.84
CA PHE A 225 0.53 -15.81 9.79
C PHE A 225 -0.44 -16.73 9.06
N GLN A 226 -1.71 -16.33 9.00
CA GLN A 226 -2.79 -17.02 8.30
C GLN A 226 -3.12 -16.28 7.00
N THR A 227 -3.31 -17.03 5.92
CA THR A 227 -3.70 -16.47 4.62
C THR A 227 -5.19 -16.65 4.37
N LYS A 228 -5.73 -15.78 3.53
CA LYS A 228 -7.03 -15.93 2.89
C LYS A 228 -6.88 -15.46 1.45
N PHE A 229 -6.57 -16.37 0.55
CA PHE A 229 -6.31 -16.03 -0.84
C PHE A 229 -7.48 -15.28 -1.51
N GLN A 230 -7.14 -14.18 -2.16
CA GLN A 230 -8.04 -13.29 -2.87
C GLN A 230 -7.92 -13.57 -4.37
N GLN A 231 -8.56 -14.64 -4.82
CA GLN A 231 -8.48 -15.10 -6.22
C GLN A 231 -8.79 -14.00 -7.24
N HIS A 232 -9.66 -13.05 -6.89
CA HIS A 232 -10.01 -11.93 -7.75
C HIS A 232 -8.87 -10.93 -8.01
N LEU A 233 -7.75 -11.02 -7.28
CA LEU A 233 -6.56 -10.17 -7.41
C LEU A 233 -5.47 -10.75 -8.32
N VAL A 234 -5.63 -11.99 -8.77
CA VAL A 234 -4.68 -12.74 -9.59
C VAL A 234 -5.41 -13.22 -10.84
N TRP A 235 -4.76 -13.18 -12.00
CA TRP A 235 -5.29 -13.83 -13.19
C TRP A 235 -4.37 -14.94 -13.68
N SER A 236 -4.99 -16.04 -14.10
CA SER A 236 -4.32 -17.10 -14.84
C SER A 236 -4.16 -16.74 -16.31
N LEU A 237 -3.27 -17.46 -16.99
CA LEU A 237 -3.09 -17.38 -18.44
C LEU A 237 -4.44 -17.51 -19.18
N ASP A 238 -5.23 -18.55 -18.89
CA ASP A 238 -6.50 -18.79 -19.58
C ASP A 238 -7.49 -17.64 -19.41
N GLN A 239 -7.52 -17.02 -18.24
CA GLN A 239 -8.37 -15.84 -18.02
C GLN A 239 -7.89 -14.65 -18.86
N VAL A 240 -6.58 -14.47 -19.04
CA VAL A 240 -6.09 -13.40 -19.92
C VAL A 240 -6.38 -13.68 -21.40
N LYS A 241 -6.15 -14.91 -21.87
CA LYS A 241 -6.56 -15.33 -23.23
C LYS A 241 -8.03 -15.05 -23.48
N LYS A 242 -8.89 -15.42 -22.54
CA LYS A 242 -10.31 -15.15 -22.62
C LYS A 242 -10.61 -13.64 -22.66
N ASN A 243 -9.91 -12.83 -21.86
CA ASN A 243 -10.09 -11.38 -21.91
C ASN A 243 -9.61 -10.74 -23.22
N MET A 244 -8.65 -11.34 -23.92
CA MET A 244 -8.24 -10.88 -25.26
C MET A 244 -9.38 -11.00 -26.27
N GLU A 245 -10.24 -12.01 -26.13
CA GLU A 245 -11.43 -12.22 -26.95
C GLU A 245 -12.61 -11.38 -26.47
N ASP A 246 -12.92 -11.45 -25.17
CA ASP A 246 -14.12 -10.85 -24.58
C ASP A 246 -14.00 -9.33 -24.37
N GLN A 247 -12.78 -8.81 -24.21
CA GLN A 247 -12.46 -7.40 -23.91
C GLN A 247 -13.27 -6.82 -22.73
N THR A 248 -13.55 -7.63 -21.71
CA THR A 248 -14.35 -7.24 -20.54
C THR A 248 -13.55 -6.39 -19.53
N TYR A 249 -12.23 -6.56 -19.49
CA TYR A 249 -11.28 -5.77 -18.71
C TYR A 249 -10.33 -5.02 -19.63
N GLN A 250 -10.02 -3.77 -19.26
CA GLN A 250 -8.95 -3.01 -19.89
C GLN A 250 -7.61 -3.57 -19.41
N HIS A 251 -6.80 -4.07 -20.34
CA HIS A 251 -5.48 -4.61 -20.04
C HIS A 251 -4.44 -3.50 -20.15
N ILE A 252 -3.73 -3.24 -19.05
CA ILE A 252 -2.66 -2.25 -18.96
C ILE A 252 -1.31 -2.95 -18.83
N ASP A 253 -0.32 -2.58 -19.63
CA ASP A 253 1.07 -3.06 -19.51
C ASP A 253 1.95 -1.95 -18.90
N ALA A 254 2.62 -2.27 -17.79
CA ALA A 254 3.45 -1.35 -17.03
C ALA A 254 4.92 -1.28 -17.49
N ARG A 255 5.32 -2.06 -18.51
CA ARG A 255 6.68 -2.02 -19.08
C ARG A 255 6.93 -0.69 -19.79
N SER A 256 8.20 -0.42 -20.08
CA SER A 256 8.59 0.73 -20.91
C SER A 256 7.94 0.65 -22.30
N LYS A 257 7.58 1.82 -22.86
CA LYS A 257 6.97 1.90 -24.20
C LYS A 257 7.79 1.20 -25.29
N ALA A 258 9.12 1.29 -25.24
CA ALA A 258 9.98 0.62 -26.22
C ALA A 258 9.87 -0.92 -26.18
N ARG A 259 9.80 -1.52 -24.98
CA ARG A 259 9.56 -2.97 -24.81
C ARG A 259 8.17 -3.39 -25.28
N PHE A 260 7.16 -2.58 -24.94
CA PHE A 260 5.78 -2.78 -25.37
C PHE A 260 5.64 -2.71 -26.90
N ASP A 261 6.29 -1.74 -27.54
CA ASP A 261 6.28 -1.55 -29.00
C ASP A 261 7.19 -2.55 -29.75
N GLY A 262 7.94 -3.36 -29.03
CA GLY A 262 8.89 -4.31 -29.62
C GLY A 262 10.19 -3.70 -30.12
N THR A 263 10.44 -2.40 -29.87
CA THR A 263 11.62 -1.66 -30.34
C THR A 263 12.84 -1.77 -29.43
N ALA A 264 12.67 -2.30 -28.23
CA ALA A 264 13.76 -2.67 -27.32
C ALA A 264 13.68 -4.16 -26.96
N PRO A 265 14.83 -4.82 -26.76
CA PRO A 265 14.85 -6.21 -26.29
C PRO A 265 14.28 -6.29 -24.88
N GLU A 266 13.71 -7.44 -24.56
CA GLU A 266 13.42 -7.80 -23.18
C GLU A 266 14.74 -8.11 -22.44
N PRO A 267 14.84 -7.83 -21.14
CA PRO A 267 16.07 -8.05 -20.38
C PRO A 267 16.54 -9.52 -20.39
N ARG A 268 15.59 -10.47 -20.37
CA ARG A 268 15.92 -11.90 -20.39
C ARG A 268 16.12 -12.39 -21.83
N LYS A 269 17.14 -13.22 -22.00
CA LYS A 269 17.50 -13.81 -23.29
C LYS A 269 16.45 -14.85 -23.70
N GLY A 270 15.91 -14.70 -24.90
CA GLY A 270 14.91 -15.62 -25.48
C GLY A 270 13.55 -14.95 -25.72
N ILE A 271 13.19 -13.92 -24.94
CA ILE A 271 11.84 -13.34 -24.97
C ILE A 271 11.65 -12.55 -26.25
N ARG A 272 10.55 -12.81 -26.95
CA ARG A 272 10.07 -11.90 -28.00
C ARG A 272 9.56 -10.60 -27.37
N SER A 273 10.07 -9.48 -27.83
CA SER A 273 9.52 -8.16 -27.51
C SER A 273 8.12 -7.96 -28.11
N GLY A 274 7.42 -6.91 -27.71
CA GLY A 274 6.03 -6.66 -28.10
C GLY A 274 5.07 -6.78 -26.92
N HIS A 275 3.77 -6.87 -27.20
CA HIS A 275 2.71 -6.82 -26.20
C HIS A 275 1.52 -7.73 -26.55
N ILE A 276 0.64 -7.89 -25.56
CA ILE A 276 -0.58 -8.69 -25.68
C ILE A 276 -1.62 -7.90 -26.49
N PRO A 277 -2.21 -8.47 -27.54
CA PRO A 277 -3.20 -7.78 -28.36
C PRO A 277 -4.32 -7.12 -27.53
N GLY A 278 -4.61 -5.85 -27.81
CA GLY A 278 -5.63 -5.08 -27.10
C GLY A 278 -5.19 -4.47 -25.76
N SER A 279 -3.96 -4.75 -25.30
CA SER A 279 -3.40 -4.07 -24.13
C SER A 279 -2.96 -2.63 -24.44
N LYS A 280 -2.89 -1.81 -23.39
CA LYS A 280 -2.52 -0.39 -23.42
C LYS A 280 -1.28 -0.17 -22.57
N CYS A 281 -0.37 0.71 -22.98
CA CYS A 281 0.90 0.88 -22.28
C CYS A 281 0.84 2.06 -21.32
N VAL A 282 1.02 1.81 -20.02
CA VAL A 282 1.21 2.86 -19.00
C VAL A 282 2.48 2.53 -18.23
N PRO A 283 3.67 2.95 -18.71
CA PRO A 283 4.93 2.63 -18.06
C PRO A 283 4.94 3.09 -16.60
N PHE A 284 5.24 2.20 -15.64
CA PHE A 284 5.16 2.55 -14.22
C PHE A 284 5.97 3.79 -13.79
N PRO A 285 7.15 4.14 -14.38
CA PRO A 285 7.89 5.33 -13.97
C PRO A 285 7.13 6.62 -14.27
N GLN A 286 6.18 6.57 -15.20
CA GLN A 286 5.30 7.70 -15.48
C GLN A 286 4.33 7.97 -14.33
N LEU A 287 4.11 7.04 -13.41
CA LEU A 287 3.25 7.30 -12.25
C LEU A 287 3.99 7.95 -11.09
N LEU A 288 5.31 8.13 -11.21
CA LEU A 288 6.16 8.69 -10.17
C LEU A 288 6.66 10.07 -10.59
N ASP A 289 6.92 10.93 -9.61
CA ASP A 289 7.63 12.19 -9.82
C ASP A 289 9.16 12.02 -9.75
N SER A 290 9.90 13.13 -9.90
CA SER A 290 11.36 13.13 -9.88
C SER A 290 11.96 12.67 -8.54
N SER A 291 11.20 12.74 -7.44
CA SER A 291 11.59 12.25 -6.13
C SER A 291 11.17 10.80 -5.86
N GLN A 292 10.73 10.09 -6.90
CA GLN A 292 10.26 8.70 -6.85
C GLN A 292 8.99 8.51 -6.00
N THR A 293 8.29 9.59 -5.67
CA THR A 293 7.00 9.55 -4.98
C THR A 293 5.87 9.45 -5.98
N LEU A 294 4.75 8.88 -5.54
CA LEU A 294 3.56 8.72 -6.37
C LEU A 294 2.98 10.09 -6.73
N LEU A 295 2.64 10.26 -8.00
CA LEU A 295 1.96 11.47 -8.46
C LEU A 295 0.59 11.63 -7.78
N PRO A 296 0.11 12.87 -7.61
CA PRO A 296 -1.26 13.11 -7.14
C PRO A 296 -2.29 12.37 -8.00
N ALA A 297 -3.38 11.90 -7.38
CA ALA A 297 -4.36 11.05 -8.06
C ALA A 297 -4.95 11.68 -9.33
N GLU A 298 -5.13 13.00 -9.36
CA GLU A 298 -5.61 13.72 -10.54
C GLU A 298 -4.62 13.65 -11.71
N GLU A 299 -3.31 13.70 -11.45
CA GLU A 299 -2.28 13.56 -12.48
C GLU A 299 -2.17 12.11 -12.96
N VAL A 300 -2.28 11.16 -12.04
CA VAL A 300 -2.35 9.73 -12.38
C VAL A 300 -3.57 9.46 -13.26
N LYS A 301 -4.75 9.96 -12.89
CA LYS A 301 -5.99 9.84 -13.65
C LYS A 301 -5.84 10.40 -15.07
N LYS A 302 -5.26 11.60 -15.22
CA LYS A 302 -4.99 12.20 -16.54
C LYS A 302 -4.12 11.28 -17.41
N ARG A 303 -3.11 10.62 -16.84
CA ARG A 303 -2.26 9.68 -17.59
C ARG A 303 -3.04 8.46 -18.08
N PHE A 304 -3.95 7.92 -17.26
CA PHE A 304 -4.84 6.85 -17.72
C PHE A 304 -5.80 7.33 -18.82
N GLU A 305 -6.38 8.52 -18.66
CA GLU A 305 -7.29 9.10 -19.66
C GLU A 305 -6.59 9.39 -21.00
N GLN A 306 -5.32 9.80 -20.99
CA GLN A 306 -4.50 9.99 -22.19
C GLN A 306 -4.30 8.71 -23.00
N GLU A 307 -4.25 7.56 -22.33
CA GLU A 307 -4.19 6.23 -22.95
C GLU A 307 -5.60 5.65 -23.18
N GLU A 308 -6.65 6.48 -23.08
CA GLU A 308 -8.06 6.13 -23.21
C GLU A 308 -8.53 5.04 -22.23
N ILE A 309 -7.95 5.02 -21.02
CA ILE A 309 -8.29 4.06 -19.96
C ILE A 309 -9.29 4.71 -19.01
N SER A 310 -10.46 4.10 -18.86
CA SER A 310 -11.50 4.54 -17.94
C SER A 310 -11.35 3.85 -16.58
N LEU A 311 -11.23 4.63 -15.50
CA LEU A 311 -11.13 4.10 -14.14
C LEU A 311 -12.44 3.51 -13.58
N ASP A 312 -13.55 3.79 -14.26
CA ASP A 312 -14.88 3.25 -13.91
C ASP A 312 -15.08 1.83 -14.43
N LYS A 313 -14.30 1.43 -15.43
CA LYS A 313 -14.34 0.08 -16.01
C LYS A 313 -13.37 -0.86 -15.29
N PRO A 314 -13.60 -2.18 -15.36
CA PRO A 314 -12.66 -3.15 -14.81
C PRO A 314 -11.29 -3.06 -15.50
N ILE A 315 -10.22 -3.20 -14.73
CA ILE A 315 -8.85 -3.10 -15.21
C ILE A 315 -8.05 -4.31 -14.72
N MET A 316 -7.26 -4.86 -15.65
CA MET A 316 -6.20 -5.82 -15.44
C MET A 316 -4.88 -5.13 -15.75
N ALA A 317 -3.83 -5.31 -14.95
CA ALA A 317 -2.50 -4.81 -15.29
C ALA A 317 -1.49 -5.96 -15.42
N SER A 318 -0.57 -5.90 -16.37
CA SER A 318 0.60 -6.76 -16.49
C SER A 318 1.90 -5.97 -16.40
N CYS A 319 2.97 -6.62 -15.97
CA CYS A 319 4.33 -6.12 -16.15
C CYS A 319 5.20 -7.24 -16.76
N GLY A 320 6.48 -6.98 -16.98
CA GLY A 320 7.37 -7.99 -17.55
C GLY A 320 7.65 -9.14 -16.57
N GLY A 321 6.96 -10.26 -16.75
CA GLY A 321 7.34 -11.61 -16.28
C GLY A 321 7.43 -12.55 -17.48
N ASN A 322 8.30 -13.56 -17.41
CA ASN A 322 8.87 -14.21 -18.61
C ASN A 322 7.96 -15.17 -19.38
N GLU A 323 8.18 -15.15 -20.71
CA GLU A 323 8.42 -16.21 -21.72
C GLU A 323 7.72 -17.58 -21.87
N GLU A 324 7.59 -17.90 -23.18
CA GLU A 324 7.24 -19.13 -23.90
C GLU A 324 5.94 -19.84 -23.50
N SER A 325 4.95 -19.78 -24.40
CA SER A 325 3.55 -20.25 -24.29
C SER A 325 2.59 -19.27 -23.60
N ASP A 326 2.25 -18.19 -24.31
CA ASP A 326 1.07 -17.35 -24.07
C ASP A 326 0.87 -16.73 -22.66
N SER A 327 1.71 -17.01 -21.66
CA SER A 327 1.42 -16.79 -20.24
C SER A 327 1.72 -15.37 -19.81
N VAL A 328 0.65 -14.61 -19.65
CA VAL A 328 0.62 -13.27 -19.06
C VAL A 328 1.02 -13.36 -17.60
N THR A 329 2.32 -13.29 -17.33
CA THR A 329 2.84 -13.31 -15.97
C THR A 329 2.85 -11.89 -15.43
N PHE A 330 2.21 -11.70 -14.27
CA PHE A 330 1.90 -10.46 -13.56
C PHE A 330 0.55 -9.80 -13.85
N SER A 331 -0.56 -10.51 -13.94
CA SER A 331 -1.86 -9.83 -13.79
C SER A 331 -2.04 -9.26 -12.37
N LEU A 332 -1.53 -8.05 -12.14
CA LEU A 332 -1.73 -7.27 -10.94
C LEU A 332 -3.05 -6.52 -11.07
N ARG A 333 -4.12 -7.10 -10.52
CA ARG A 333 -5.19 -6.21 -10.01
C ARG A 333 -4.68 -5.33 -8.86
N GLY A 334 -3.47 -5.57 -8.35
CA GLY A 334 -2.76 -4.70 -7.41
C GLY A 334 -2.46 -3.32 -7.95
N PHE A 335 -2.01 -3.19 -9.21
CA PHE A 335 -1.75 -1.88 -9.80
C PHE A 335 -3.07 -1.09 -9.98
N THR A 336 -4.17 -1.80 -10.23
CA THR A 336 -5.50 -1.21 -10.38
C THR A 336 -6.16 -0.97 -9.03
N ASP A 337 -5.81 -1.73 -7.99
CA ASP A 337 -6.09 -1.43 -6.58
C ASP A 337 -5.11 -0.39 -5.99
N TRP A 338 -4.12 0.05 -6.74
CA TRP A 338 -3.29 1.21 -6.44
C TRP A 338 -3.97 2.47 -6.98
N VAL A 339 -4.47 2.39 -8.21
CA VAL A 339 -5.11 3.51 -8.92
C VAL A 339 -6.56 3.71 -8.48
N LYS A 340 -7.34 2.64 -8.32
CA LYS A 340 -8.78 2.74 -8.07
C LYS A 340 -9.13 3.22 -6.66
N PRO A 341 -8.54 2.73 -5.55
CA PRO A 341 -8.76 3.29 -4.21
C PRO A 341 -8.17 4.69 -4.06
N MET A 342 -7.05 5.00 -4.72
CA MET A 342 -6.46 6.34 -4.69
C MET A 342 -7.30 7.37 -5.46
N CYS A 343 -7.92 6.97 -6.58
CA CYS A 343 -8.88 7.81 -7.30
C CYS A 343 -10.27 7.82 -6.61
N GLN A 344 -10.72 6.71 -6.00
CA GLN A 344 -12.02 6.63 -5.31
C GLN A 344 -12.05 7.29 -3.94
N SER A 345 -10.95 7.29 -3.17
CA SER A 345 -10.86 8.00 -1.88
C SER A 345 -10.90 9.52 -2.05
N MET A 346 -10.44 10.03 -3.21
CA MET A 346 -10.42 11.45 -3.55
C MET A 346 -11.67 11.94 -4.31
N MET A 347 -12.46 11.04 -4.88
CA MET A 347 -13.74 11.35 -5.54
C MET A 347 -14.95 11.48 -4.57
N ALA A 348 -14.74 11.39 -3.25
CA ALA A 348 -15.76 11.74 -2.27
C ALA A 348 -15.59 13.23 -1.85
N PRO A 349 -16.37 14.17 -2.41
CA PRO A 349 -16.42 15.50 -1.84
C PRO A 349 -17.01 15.39 -0.45
N GLY A 350 -16.38 16.06 0.53
CA GLY A 350 -16.71 15.97 1.94
C GLY A 350 -18.20 15.84 2.23
N MET A 351 -18.63 14.64 2.61
CA MET A 351 -19.90 14.44 3.31
C MET A 351 -19.58 14.38 4.80
N ASN A 352 -19.41 15.56 5.38
CA ASN A 352 -19.72 15.77 6.78
C ASN A 352 -21.15 15.31 7.04
N GLY A 353 -21.32 14.36 7.95
CA GLY A 353 -22.53 14.14 8.73
C GLY A 353 -23.85 14.05 7.95
N GLN A 354 -24.22 12.84 7.53
CA GLN A 354 -25.57 12.31 7.73
C GLN A 354 -25.59 10.81 7.46
N GLN A 355 -25.92 10.05 8.51
CA GLN A 355 -26.35 8.66 8.40
C GLN A 355 -27.60 8.57 7.52
N ASN A 356 -27.77 7.42 6.86
CA ASN A 356 -28.87 6.99 6.01
C ASN A 356 -28.94 7.63 4.62
N GLN A 357 -28.36 6.94 3.64
CA GLN A 357 -29.10 6.55 2.43
C GLN A 357 -28.47 5.30 1.80
N THR A 358 -29.34 4.34 1.53
CA THR A 358 -29.12 3.01 0.97
C THR A 358 -28.45 3.04 -0.40
N CYS A 359 -27.36 2.29 -0.59
CA CYS A 359 -26.82 1.96 -1.90
C CYS A 359 -27.02 0.45 -2.16
N PRO A 360 -27.71 0.04 -3.25
CA PRO A 360 -28.24 -1.31 -3.41
C PRO A 360 -27.24 -2.23 -4.09
N TRP A 361 -26.52 -3.04 -3.31
CA TRP A 361 -25.92 -4.30 -3.77
C TRP A 361 -26.07 -5.35 -2.66
N LYS A 362 -27.33 -5.70 -2.39
CA LYS A 362 -27.72 -6.99 -1.82
C LYS A 362 -28.45 -7.75 -2.91
N GLU A 363 -28.20 -9.05 -2.94
CA GLU A 363 -28.75 -10.07 -3.85
C GLU A 363 -27.87 -10.38 -5.06
N LEU A 364 -27.06 -11.43 -4.89
CA LEU A 364 -27.05 -12.61 -5.77
C LEU A 364 -26.28 -13.73 -5.07
N ASN A 365 -26.91 -14.29 -4.03
CA ASN A 365 -26.84 -15.71 -3.75
C ASN A 365 -27.92 -16.35 -4.62
N LEU A 366 -27.56 -17.31 -5.47
CA LEU A 366 -28.35 -18.46 -5.93
C LEU A 366 -27.69 -19.06 -7.19
N LEU A 367 -26.76 -20.00 -6.97
CA LEU A 367 -26.73 -21.37 -7.50
C LEU A 367 -25.37 -22.00 -7.22
#